data_AF-A0A922IGM5-F1
#
_entry.id   AF-A0A922IGM5-F1
#
_cell.length_a   1.000
_cell.length_b   1.000
_cell.length_c   1.000
_cell.angle_alpha   90.00
_cell.angle_beta   90.00
_cell.angle_gamma   90.00
#
_symmetry.space_group_name_H-M   'P 1'
#
loop_
_entity.id
_entity.type
_entity.pdbx_description
1 polymer ?
#
loop_
_entity_poly.entity_id
_entity_poly.type
_entity_poly.pdbx_seq_one_letter_code
_entity_poly.pdbx_strand_id
1 'polypeptide(L)'
;MKQDIKIDESKFMPILITRSYGHLRAVFNEYSLHSERDLEEEMRGHAVDCILSIVRCIQNRPRYFAEKLVKATENAEKDYGTINRIIVSRCEVDMGRIMEEFLDLKGEPLYKCIECFRNDSSNQVKSVIERYFLNLALNNYRCLLLKLING
;
A
#
# COMPACT_ATOMS: atom_id res chain seq x y z
N MET A 1 7.85 -19.18 32.78
CA MET A 1 8.08 -17.74 32.52
C MET A 1 8.24 -17.56 31.03
N LYS A 2 7.27 -16.95 30.34
CA LYS A 2 7.48 -16.50 28.95
C LYS A 2 8.26 -15.19 29.06
N GLN A 3 9.46 -15.14 28.49
CA GLN A 3 10.22 -13.90 28.36
C GLN A 3 9.50 -13.05 27.31
N ASP A 4 8.99 -11.88 27.71
CA ASP A 4 8.60 -10.84 26.76
C ASP A 4 9.88 -10.34 26.10
N ILE A 5 10.21 -10.88 24.92
CA ILE A 5 11.32 -10.41 24.10
C ILE A 5 10.89 -9.06 23.52
N LYS A 6 11.19 -7.98 24.24
CA LYS A 6 11.02 -6.62 23.72
C LYS A 6 12.18 -6.33 22.78
N ILE A 7 11.88 -6.14 21.48
CA ILE A 7 12.89 -5.70 20.51
C ILE A 7 13.42 -4.32 20.95
N ASP A 8 14.74 -4.22 21.09
CA ASP A 8 15.43 -2.98 21.46
C ASP A 8 15.49 -2.04 20.25
N GLU A 9 14.61 -1.04 20.24
CA GLU A 9 14.51 0.00 19.21
C GLU A 9 15.87 0.67 18.93
N SER A 10 16.73 0.79 19.95
CA SER A 10 18.06 1.40 19.84
C SER A 10 19.05 0.57 19.01
N LYS A 11 18.79 -0.73 18.85
CA LYS A 11 19.60 -1.65 18.02
C LYS A 11 19.05 -1.77 16.61
N PHE A 12 17.73 -1.66 16.45
CA PHE A 12 17.08 -1.80 15.15
C PHE A 12 17.22 -0.55 14.29
N MET A 13 17.12 0.64 14.90
CA MET A 13 17.19 1.91 14.17
C MET A 13 18.51 2.09 13.41
N PRO A 14 19.70 1.83 14.00
CA PRO A 14 20.96 1.89 13.25
C PRO A 14 20.98 0.97 12.03
N ILE A 15 20.41 -0.22 12.12
CA ILE A 15 20.35 -1.17 10.99
C ILE A 15 19.48 -0.59 9.88
N LEU A 16 18.28 -0.11 10.22
CA LEU A 16 17.32 0.47 9.28
C LEU A 16 17.86 1.71 8.54
N ILE A 17 18.62 2.57 9.22
CA ILE A 17 19.11 3.83 8.63
C ILE A 17 20.47 3.72 7.93
N THR A 18 21.27 2.69 8.20
CA THR A 18 22.64 2.57 7.65
C THR A 18 22.79 1.52 6.54
N ARG A 19 21.81 0.62 6.36
CA ARG A 19 21.90 -0.48 5.40
C ARG A 19 21.11 -0.20 4.13
N SER A 20 21.54 -0.79 3.01
CA SER A 20 20.85 -0.65 1.73
C SER A 20 19.52 -1.41 1.73
N TYR A 21 18.56 -0.97 0.92
CA TYR A 21 17.26 -1.63 0.76
C TYR A 21 17.38 -3.12 0.39
N GLY A 22 18.33 -3.47 -0.48
CA GLY A 22 18.56 -4.87 -0.89
C GLY A 22 19.05 -5.73 0.28
N HIS A 23 19.97 -5.21 1.08
CA HIS A 23 20.45 -5.89 2.29
C HIS A 23 19.33 -6.06 3.30
N LEU A 24 18.59 -4.99 3.60
CA LEU A 24 17.48 -5.04 4.56
C LEU A 24 16.40 -6.04 4.14
N ARG A 25 16.07 -6.10 2.85
CA ARG A 25 15.12 -7.10 2.33
C ARG A 25 15.61 -8.53 2.56
N ALA A 26 16.88 -8.81 2.26
CA ALA A 26 17.45 -10.14 2.50
C ALA A 26 17.41 -10.51 3.98
N VAL A 27 17.82 -9.58 4.86
CA VAL A 27 17.79 -9.78 6.31
C VAL A 27 16.37 -10.06 6.81
N PHE A 28 15.38 -9.28 6.39
CA PHE A 28 13.99 -9.49 6.83
C PHE A 28 13.39 -10.77 6.28
N ASN A 29 13.70 -11.14 5.03
CA ASN A 29 13.25 -12.41 4.47
C ASN A 29 13.84 -13.60 5.24
N GLU A 30 15.14 -13.56 5.54
CA GLU A 30 15.79 -14.60 6.34
C GLU A 30 15.24 -14.66 7.76
N TYR A 31 14.97 -13.49 8.37
CA TYR A 31 14.36 -13.42 9.70
C TYR A 31 12.97 -14.06 9.71
N SER A 32 12.13 -13.79 8.72
CA SER A 32 10.80 -14.41 8.60
C SER A 32 10.85 -15.94 8.41
N LEU A 33 11.94 -16.49 7.88
CA LEU A 33 12.12 -17.95 7.72
C LEU A 33 12.61 -18.64 8.99
N HIS A 34 13.44 -17.96 9.78
CA HIS A 34 14.11 -18.54 10.94
C HIS A 34 13.45 -18.20 12.28
N SER A 35 12.58 -17.20 12.30
CA SER A 35 11.87 -16.80 13.51
C SER A 35 10.64 -17.67 13.74
N GLU A 36 10.48 -18.19 14.96
CA GLU A 36 9.27 -18.90 15.40
C GLU A 36 8.05 -17.96 15.56
N ARG A 37 8.29 -16.65 15.52
CA ARG A 37 7.26 -15.59 15.65
C ARG A 37 7.47 -14.51 14.59
N ASP A 38 6.38 -13.95 14.08
CA ASP A 38 6.48 -12.83 13.16
C ASP A 38 7.10 -11.62 13.89
N LEU A 39 7.86 -10.78 13.16
CA LEU A 39 8.36 -9.49 13.67
C LEU A 39 7.21 -8.67 14.26
N GLU A 40 6.02 -8.81 13.68
CA GLU A 40 4.80 -8.16 14.14
C GLU A 40 4.33 -8.63 15.52
N GLU A 41 4.55 -9.90 15.87
CA GLU A 41 4.17 -10.45 17.17
C GLU A 41 5.19 -10.13 18.26
N GLU A 42 6.47 -10.02 17.89
CA GLU A 42 7.57 -9.70 18.80
C GLU A 42 7.66 -8.20 19.15
N MET A 43 7.04 -7.34 18.34
CA MET A 43 7.06 -5.90 18.54
C MET A 43 5.68 -5.40 19.02
N ARG A 44 5.61 -4.75 20.20
CA ARG A 44 4.39 -4.08 20.71
C ARG A 44 4.65 -2.63 21.12
N GLY A 45 3.81 -1.68 20.69
CA GLY A 45 3.84 -0.26 21.10
C GLY A 45 3.76 0.75 19.93
N HIS A 46 3.72 2.05 20.20
CA HIS A 46 3.60 3.08 19.13
C HIS A 46 4.88 3.27 18.30
N ALA A 47 6.07 3.12 18.88
CA ALA A 47 7.33 3.17 18.15
C ALA A 47 7.49 1.95 17.20
N VAL A 48 6.79 0.86 17.51
CA VAL A 48 6.76 -0.36 16.73
C VAL A 48 5.99 -0.17 15.43
N ASP A 49 4.86 0.54 15.42
CA ASP A 49 4.05 0.74 14.20
C ASP A 49 4.85 1.44 13.09
N CYS A 50 5.74 2.36 13.47
CA CYS A 50 6.65 3.04 12.56
C CYS A 50 7.71 2.08 11.99
N ILE A 51 8.32 1.25 12.84
CA ILE A 51 9.32 0.26 12.40
C ILE A 51 8.69 -0.79 11.50
N LEU A 52 7.54 -1.35 11.88
CA LEU A 52 6.80 -2.31 11.07
C LEU A 52 6.40 -1.72 9.72
N SER A 53 5.97 -0.45 9.68
CA SER A 53 5.70 0.24 8.42
C SER A 53 6.92 0.32 7.50
N ILE A 54 8.10 0.56 8.07
CA ILE A 54 9.36 0.59 7.31
C ILE A 54 9.70 -0.81 6.79
N VAL A 55 9.61 -1.82 7.65
CA VAL A 55 9.88 -3.23 7.30
C VAL A 55 8.96 -3.70 6.17
N ARG A 56 7.65 -3.52 6.30
CA ARG A 56 6.66 -3.87 5.27
C ARG A 56 6.96 -3.18 3.94
N CYS A 57 7.30 -1.88 3.98
CA CYS A 57 7.66 -1.13 2.78
C CYS A 57 8.96 -1.63 2.12
N ILE A 58 9.93 -2.13 2.90
CA ILE A 58 11.17 -2.72 2.39
C ILE A 58 10.91 -4.09 1.75
N GLN A 59 10.09 -4.92 2.40
CA GLN A 59 9.75 -6.27 1.93
C GLN A 59 8.89 -6.23 0.68
N ASN A 60 7.71 -5.61 0.74
CA ASN A 60 6.78 -5.48 -0.39
C ASN A 60 6.07 -4.11 -0.34
N ARG A 61 6.68 -3.13 -1.02
CA ARG A 61 6.14 -1.76 -1.11
C ARG A 61 4.75 -1.70 -1.76
N PRO A 62 4.46 -2.38 -2.89
CA PRO A 62 3.11 -2.45 -3.42
C PRO A 62 2.08 -2.96 -2.42
N ARG A 63 2.35 -4.10 -1.74
CA ARG A 63 1.47 -4.66 -0.71
C ARG A 63 1.22 -3.69 0.44
N TYR A 64 2.26 -3.00 0.92
CA TYR A 64 2.13 -2.00 1.99
C TYR A 64 1.12 -0.90 1.64
N PHE A 65 1.18 -0.36 0.43
CA PHE A 65 0.22 0.65 -0.02
C PHE A 65 -1.17 0.06 -0.26
N ALA A 66 -1.26 -1.18 -0.75
CA ALA A 66 -2.52 -1.89 -0.92
C ALA A 66 -3.24 -2.11 0.42
N GLU A 67 -2.54 -2.56 1.46
CA GLU A 67 -3.10 -2.70 2.82
C GLU A 67 -3.63 -1.38 3.38
N LYS A 68 -2.91 -0.28 3.15
CA LYS A 68 -3.37 1.05 3.54
C LYS A 68 -4.63 1.47 2.79
N LEU A 69 -4.68 1.19 1.49
CA LEU A 69 -5.87 1.43 0.68
C LEU A 69 -7.04 0.59 1.17
N VAL A 70 -6.86 -0.69 1.49
CA VAL A 70 -7.92 -1.57 2.02
C VAL A 70 -8.52 -0.94 3.28
N LYS A 71 -7.68 -0.61 4.27
CA LYS A 71 -8.11 0.03 5.52
C LYS A 71 -8.83 1.36 5.28
N ALA A 72 -8.30 2.19 4.38
CA ALA A 72 -8.89 3.48 4.08
C ALA A 72 -10.24 3.34 3.34
N THR A 73 -10.37 2.38 2.43
CA THR A 73 -11.63 2.12 1.69
C THR A 73 -12.74 1.54 2.55
N GLU A 74 -12.42 0.86 3.65
CA GLU A 74 -13.41 0.36 4.62
C GLU A 74 -14.07 1.49 5.43
N ASN A 75 -13.39 2.63 5.59
CA ASN A 75 -13.87 3.81 6.31
C ASN A 75 -13.69 5.07 5.46
N ALA A 76 -14.02 4.98 4.18
CA ALA A 76 -13.64 5.99 3.19
C ALA A 76 -14.21 7.40 3.45
N GLU A 77 -15.37 7.49 4.10
CA GLU A 77 -15.96 8.77 4.53
C GLU A 77 -15.02 9.54 5.50
N LYS A 78 -14.15 8.83 6.23
CA LYS A 78 -13.25 9.40 7.24
C LYS A 78 -11.78 9.46 6.81
N ASP A 79 -11.35 8.65 5.85
CA ASP A 79 -9.93 8.55 5.45
C ASP A 79 -9.68 8.75 3.94
N TYR A 80 -10.49 9.61 3.31
CA TYR A 80 -10.33 10.01 1.92
C TYR A 80 -8.95 10.64 1.63
N GLY A 81 -8.36 11.32 2.63
CA GLY A 81 -7.02 11.90 2.52
C GLY A 81 -5.93 10.86 2.25
N THR A 82 -6.02 9.67 2.86
CA THR A 82 -5.06 8.58 2.62
C THR A 82 -5.20 8.02 1.21
N ILE A 83 -6.43 7.79 0.75
CA ILE A 83 -6.71 7.30 -0.61
C ILE A 83 -6.11 8.25 -1.65
N ASN A 84 -6.40 9.56 -1.55
CA ASN A 84 -5.85 10.54 -2.49
C ASN A 84 -4.34 10.61 -2.47
N ARG A 85 -3.75 10.68 -1.29
CA ARG A 85 -2.29 10.79 -1.15
C ARG A 85 -1.60 9.60 -1.79
N ILE A 86 -2.11 8.39 -1.60
CA ILE A 86 -1.55 7.19 -2.22
C ILE A 86 -1.75 7.25 -3.73
N ILE A 87 -2.94 7.59 -4.23
CA ILE A 87 -3.19 7.65 -5.67
C ILE A 87 -2.28 8.66 -6.36
N VAL A 88 -2.23 9.89 -5.85
CA VAL A 88 -1.44 10.99 -6.42
C VAL A 88 0.05 10.72 -6.33
N SER A 89 0.55 10.12 -5.24
CA SER A 89 1.99 9.89 -5.08
C SER A 89 2.52 8.62 -5.76
N ARG A 90 1.66 7.65 -6.08
CA ARG A 90 2.06 6.33 -6.60
C ARG A 90 1.62 6.09 -8.05
N CYS A 91 0.77 6.95 -8.61
CA CYS A 91 0.22 6.85 -9.96
C CYS A 91 1.29 6.50 -11.01
N GLU A 92 2.35 7.28 -11.12
CA GLU A 92 3.39 7.09 -12.15
C GLU A 92 4.55 6.19 -11.71
N VAL A 93 4.45 5.55 -10.53
CA VAL A 93 5.54 4.78 -9.94
C VAL A 93 5.26 3.28 -9.99
N ASP A 94 4.23 2.81 -9.30
CA ASP A 94 3.95 1.38 -9.14
C ASP A 94 2.47 1.07 -8.87
N MET A 95 1.58 2.01 -9.18
CA MET A 95 0.14 1.85 -8.92
C MET A 95 -0.48 0.61 -9.57
N GLY A 96 -0.01 0.19 -10.76
CA GLY A 96 -0.48 -1.07 -11.36
C GLY A 96 -0.28 -2.28 -10.43
N ARG A 97 0.90 -2.40 -9.82
CA ARG A 97 1.20 -3.46 -8.84
C ARG A 97 0.44 -3.27 -7.54
N ILE A 98 0.24 -2.04 -7.09
CA ILE A 98 -0.59 -1.73 -5.91
C ILE A 98 -2.04 -2.19 -6.14
N MET A 99 -2.58 -1.98 -7.34
CA MET A 99 -3.93 -2.43 -7.68
C MET A 99 -4.05 -3.96 -7.75
N GLU A 100 -3.03 -4.66 -8.24
CA GLU A 100 -2.97 -6.12 -8.21
C GLU A 100 -2.99 -6.66 -6.76
N GLU A 101 -2.12 -6.13 -5.90
CA GLU A 101 -2.06 -6.48 -4.48
C GLU A 101 -3.35 -6.12 -3.72
N PHE A 102 -3.98 -4.98 -4.08
CA PHE A 102 -5.25 -4.57 -3.49
C PHE A 102 -6.37 -5.54 -3.88
N LEU A 103 -6.42 -5.95 -5.14
CA LEU A 103 -7.41 -6.92 -5.63
C LEU A 103 -7.22 -8.27 -4.93
N ASP A 104 -5.99 -8.72 -4.75
CA ASP A 104 -5.67 -9.95 -4.01
C ASP A 104 -6.13 -9.87 -2.54
N LEU A 105 -5.88 -8.74 -1.87
CA LEU A 105 -6.28 -8.52 -0.48
C LEU A 105 -7.79 -8.38 -0.27
N LYS A 106 -8.47 -7.62 -1.14
CA LYS A 106 -9.86 -7.20 -0.93
C LYS A 106 -10.87 -8.07 -1.66
N GLY A 107 -10.46 -8.72 -2.74
CA GLY A 107 -11.33 -9.44 -3.66
C GLY A 107 -12.15 -8.55 -4.60
N GLU A 108 -12.00 -7.23 -4.52
CA GLU A 108 -12.70 -6.25 -5.35
C GLU A 108 -11.71 -5.18 -5.85
N PRO A 109 -11.83 -4.70 -7.10
CA PRO A 109 -10.87 -3.74 -7.63
C PRO A 109 -11.08 -2.34 -7.02
N LEU A 110 -9.95 -1.65 -6.80
CA LEU A 110 -9.90 -0.33 -6.16
C LEU A 110 -10.86 0.72 -6.78
N TYR A 111 -11.00 0.72 -8.11
CA TYR A 111 -11.87 1.69 -8.79
C TYR A 111 -13.32 1.57 -8.36
N LYS A 112 -13.81 0.35 -8.10
CA LYS A 112 -15.18 0.09 -7.72
C LYS A 112 -15.47 0.60 -6.31
N CYS A 113 -14.50 0.44 -5.40
CA CYS A 113 -14.58 1.05 -4.07
C CYS A 113 -14.63 2.58 -4.19
N ILE A 114 -13.80 3.19 -5.05
CA ILE A 114 -13.74 4.65 -5.20
C ILE A 114 -15.01 5.23 -5.85
N GLU A 115 -15.61 4.53 -6.81
CA GLU A 115 -16.84 4.97 -7.49
C GLU A 115 -18.03 5.12 -6.55
N CYS A 116 -18.11 4.30 -5.49
CA CYS A 116 -19.14 4.43 -4.45
C CYS A 116 -19.11 5.80 -3.72
N PHE A 117 -17.98 6.51 -3.73
CA PHE A 117 -17.80 7.80 -3.04
C PHE A 117 -18.11 9.02 -3.93
N ARG A 118 -18.49 8.80 -5.20
CA ARG A 118 -18.62 9.83 -6.25
C ARG A 118 -19.80 10.79 -6.06
N ASN A 119 -20.65 10.57 -5.05
CA ASN A 119 -21.88 11.34 -4.82
C ASN A 119 -21.74 12.55 -3.87
N ASP A 120 -20.60 12.72 -3.18
CA ASP A 120 -20.37 13.91 -2.35
C ASP A 120 -19.54 14.99 -3.08
N SER A 121 -20.12 16.19 -3.13
CA SER A 121 -19.98 17.16 -4.21
C SER A 121 -18.78 18.12 -4.12
N SER A 122 -17.61 17.68 -3.65
CA SER A 122 -16.48 18.58 -3.36
C SER A 122 -15.10 18.06 -3.75
N ASN A 123 -14.96 17.30 -4.83
CA ASN A 123 -13.68 16.65 -5.14
C ASN A 123 -12.93 17.23 -6.35
N GLN A 124 -11.89 18.04 -6.07
CA GLN A 124 -10.80 18.42 -7.01
C GLN A 124 -10.01 17.20 -7.55
N VAL A 125 -10.30 16.02 -7.02
CA VAL A 125 -9.66 14.73 -7.30
C VAL A 125 -10.17 14.10 -8.60
N LYS A 126 -11.34 14.54 -9.11
CA LYS A 126 -11.89 14.07 -10.39
C LYS A 126 -10.84 14.11 -11.50
N SER A 127 -10.08 15.19 -11.63
CA SER A 127 -9.12 15.36 -12.72
C SER A 127 -7.92 14.42 -12.63
N VAL A 128 -7.37 14.15 -11.43
CA VAL A 128 -6.19 13.28 -11.29
C VAL A 128 -6.58 11.82 -11.37
N ILE A 129 -7.69 11.43 -10.74
CA ILE A 129 -8.21 10.06 -10.81
C ILE A 129 -8.73 9.75 -12.22
N GLU A 130 -9.51 10.65 -12.85
CA GLU A 130 -9.94 10.48 -14.25
C GLU A 130 -8.73 10.52 -15.19
N ARG A 131 -7.74 11.40 -14.99
CA ARG A 131 -6.50 11.38 -15.80
C ARG A 131 -5.69 10.10 -15.60
N TYR A 132 -5.70 9.52 -14.40
CA TYR A 132 -5.04 8.25 -14.12
C TYR A 132 -5.78 7.08 -14.75
N PHE A 133 -7.10 6.99 -14.57
CA PHE A 133 -7.94 5.98 -15.22
C PHE A 133 -7.97 6.14 -16.74
N LEU A 134 -7.98 7.36 -17.29
CA LEU A 134 -7.85 7.63 -18.72
C LEU A 134 -6.45 7.26 -19.22
N ASN A 135 -5.37 7.55 -18.49
CA ASN A 135 -4.03 7.10 -18.86
C ASN A 135 -3.87 5.57 -18.79
N LEU A 136 -4.43 4.92 -17.77
CA LEU A 136 -4.42 3.47 -17.64
C LEU A 136 -5.29 2.81 -18.73
N ALA A 137 -6.42 3.42 -19.08
CA ALA A 137 -7.30 2.99 -20.17
C ALA A 137 -6.70 3.25 -21.56
N LEU A 138 -5.90 4.31 -21.72
CA LEU A 138 -5.15 4.58 -22.94
C LEU A 138 -3.94 3.65 -23.11
N ASN A 139 -3.35 3.15 -22.00
CA ASN A 139 -2.18 2.28 -22.04
C ASN A 139 -2.52 0.77 -22.02
N ASN A 140 -3.66 0.34 -21.45
CA ASN A 140 -4.07 -1.08 -21.42
C ASN A 140 -5.38 -1.40 -22.14
N TYR A 141 -6.22 -0.41 -22.51
CA TYR A 141 -7.54 -0.65 -23.12
C TYR A 141 -7.81 0.19 -24.37
N ARG A 142 -6.77 0.72 -25.04
CA ARG A 142 -6.95 1.50 -26.29
C ARG A 142 -7.81 0.78 -27.33
N CYS A 143 -7.78 -0.56 -27.34
CA CYS A 143 -8.59 -1.42 -28.19
C CYS A 143 -10.05 -1.59 -27.71
N LEU A 144 -10.32 -1.46 -26.41
CA LEU A 144 -11.66 -1.59 -25.80
C LEU A 144 -12.40 -0.25 -25.77
N LEU A 145 -11.70 0.86 -25.50
CA LEU A 145 -12.28 2.21 -25.49
C LEU A 145 -12.75 2.64 -26.88
N LEU A 146 -12.00 2.28 -27.94
CA LEU A 146 -12.41 2.58 -29.33
C LEU A 146 -13.68 1.84 -29.76
N LYS A 147 -13.99 0.70 -29.15
CA LYS A 147 -15.23 -0.07 -29.41
C LYS A 147 -16.45 0.48 -28.66
N LEU A 148 -16.24 1.15 -27.52
CA LEU A 148 -17.32 1.77 -26.74
C LEU A 148 -17.63 3.22 -27.17
N ILE A 149 -16.68 3.90 -27.82
CA ILE A 149 -16.86 5.28 -28.30
C ILE A 149 -17.35 5.31 -29.77
N ASN A 150 -17.09 4.27 -30.58
CA ASN A 150 -17.49 4.20 -31.99
C ASN A 150 -18.52 3.09 -32.29
N GLY A 151 -19.27 2.64 -31.28
CA GLY A 151 -20.31 1.61 -31.40
C GLY A 151 -21.59 2.05 -30.74
#